data_AF-A0A2A8HVZ5-F1
#
_entry.id   AF-A0A2A8HVZ5-F1
#
_cell.length_a   1.000
_cell.length_b   1.000
_cell.length_c   1.000
_cell.angle_alpha   90.00
_cell.angle_beta   90.00
_cell.angle_gamma   90.00
#
_symmetry.space_group_name_H-M   'P 1'
#
loop_
_entity.id
_entity.type
_entity.pdbx_description
1 polymer ?
#
loop_
_entity_poly.entity_id
_entity_poly.type
_entity_poly.pdbx_seq_one_letter_code
_entity_poly.pdbx_strand_id
1 'polypeptide(L)'
;MSSNPTTYHGEPGDSVFDWNDSAELQRRGDSGVLRQFSTVRRGTVAELIEFVMDLPEDEQANYAIQKSGDARFEVGAIRAMARRSDFPKA
;
A
#
# COMPACT_ATOMS: atom_id res chain seq x y z
N MET A 1 -14.54 -27.36 -37.09
CA MET A 1 -13.60 -27.28 -35.96
C MET A 1 -12.55 -26.24 -36.31
N SER A 2 -12.56 -25.09 -35.64
CA SER A 2 -11.60 -24.00 -35.85
C SER A 2 -11.38 -23.24 -34.53
N SER A 3 -10.09 -23.02 -34.28
CA SER A 3 -9.31 -22.28 -33.29
C SER A 3 -9.96 -21.27 -32.29
N ASN A 4 -9.46 -21.35 -31.05
CA ASN A 4 -9.42 -20.40 -29.90
C ASN A 4 -9.39 -18.90 -30.27
N PRO A 5 -9.70 -17.91 -29.38
CA PRO A 5 -9.82 -17.96 -27.91
C PRO A 5 -11.04 -17.21 -27.33
N THR A 6 -11.76 -17.77 -26.36
CA THR A 6 -12.66 -16.94 -25.53
C THR A 6 -11.83 -16.26 -24.45
N THR A 7 -11.31 -15.10 -24.83
CA THR A 7 -11.13 -13.90 -24.01
C THR A 7 -11.37 -14.13 -22.52
N TYR A 8 -10.29 -14.09 -21.73
CA TYR A 8 -10.34 -13.79 -20.30
C TYR A 8 -11.38 -12.70 -20.09
N HIS A 9 -12.51 -13.07 -19.48
CA HIS A 9 -13.60 -12.17 -19.16
C HIS A 9 -13.12 -11.26 -18.04
N GLY A 10 -12.22 -10.33 -18.39
CA GLY A 10 -11.98 -9.14 -17.61
C GLY A 10 -13.16 -8.23 -17.87
N GLU A 11 -14.27 -8.50 -17.18
CA GLU A 11 -15.19 -7.42 -16.86
C GLU A 11 -14.32 -6.27 -16.32
N PRO A 12 -14.51 -5.01 -16.73
CA PRO A 12 -14.06 -3.90 -15.91
C PRO A 12 -14.99 -3.89 -14.69
N GLY A 13 -14.93 -4.95 -13.88
CA GLY A 13 -15.34 -4.88 -12.50
C GLY A 13 -14.47 -3.77 -11.95
N ASP A 14 -15.12 -2.66 -11.62
CA ASP A 14 -14.61 -1.57 -10.82
C ASP A 14 -13.40 -2.10 -10.03
N SER A 15 -12.18 -1.76 -10.45
CA SER A 15 -10.98 -2.32 -9.83
C SER A 15 -10.83 -1.61 -8.49
N VAL A 16 -11.76 -1.93 -7.58
CA VAL A 16 -11.82 -1.43 -6.22
C VAL A 16 -10.49 -1.83 -5.64
N PHE A 17 -9.75 -0.83 -5.21
CA PHE A 17 -8.46 -1.08 -4.63
C PHE A 17 -8.69 -1.90 -3.35
N ASP A 18 -8.06 -3.07 -3.26
CA ASP A 18 -8.24 -3.97 -2.12
C ASP A 18 -7.56 -3.38 -0.87
N TRP A 19 -8.28 -2.51 -0.17
CA TRP A 19 -7.82 -1.84 1.04
C TRP A 19 -7.54 -2.83 2.19
N ASN A 20 -8.21 -3.97 2.18
CA ASN A 20 -8.04 -5.05 3.15
C ASN A 20 -6.89 -6.02 2.78
N ASP A 21 -6.15 -5.75 1.70
CA ASP A 21 -5.03 -6.60 1.32
C ASP A 21 -3.90 -6.56 2.35
N SER A 22 -3.19 -7.69 2.48
CA SER A 22 -2.11 -7.83 3.46
C SER A 22 -0.89 -7.01 3.07
N ALA A 23 -0.44 -6.15 3.99
CA ALA A 23 0.67 -5.26 3.79
C ALA A 23 1.60 -5.19 5.01
N GLU A 24 2.82 -4.73 4.75
CA GLU A 24 3.88 -4.58 5.75
C GLU A 24 4.35 -3.13 5.79
N LEU A 25 4.31 -2.52 6.97
CA LEU A 25 4.88 -1.20 7.21
C LEU A 25 6.38 -1.34 7.44
N GLN A 26 7.16 -0.71 6.58
CA GLN A 26 8.60 -0.65 6.68
C GLN A 26 9.02 0.75 7.13
N ARG A 27 9.86 0.82 8.17
CA ARG A 27 10.51 2.07 8.55
C ARG A 27 11.91 2.11 7.97
N ARG A 28 12.29 3.26 7.43
CA ARG A 28 13.65 3.55 7.03
C ARG A 28 14.50 3.71 8.29
N GLY A 29 15.48 2.83 8.48
CA GLY A 29 16.43 2.98 9.56
C GLY A 29 17.36 4.19 9.34
N ASP A 30 17.62 4.94 10.40
CA ASP A 30 18.57 6.07 10.42
C ASP A 30 20.03 5.60 10.62
N SER A 31 20.22 4.34 11.02
CA SER A 31 21.51 3.81 11.47
C SER A 31 22.43 3.39 10.32
N GLY A 32 23.27 4.33 9.85
CA GLY A 32 24.64 4.10 9.37
C GLY A 32 24.88 3.13 8.20
N VAL A 33 25.31 3.69 7.06
CA VAL A 33 25.94 3.04 5.87
C VAL A 33 25.10 2.00 5.10
N LEU A 34 24.21 1.26 5.76
CA LEU A 34 23.25 0.35 5.15
C LEU A 34 21.85 0.84 5.52
N ARG A 35 21.16 1.53 4.60
CA ARG A 35 19.76 1.94 4.79
C ARG A 35 18.88 0.69 4.79
N GLN A 36 18.84 -0.01 5.92
CA GLN A 36 18.01 -1.19 6.09
C GLN A 36 16.56 -0.73 6.32
N PHE A 37 15.65 -1.29 5.53
CA PHE A 37 14.22 -1.19 5.80
C PHE A 37 13.86 -2.33 6.75
N SER A 38 13.38 -1.97 7.94
CA SER A 38 12.90 -2.93 8.92
C SER A 38 11.39 -2.92 8.91
N THR A 39 10.77 -4.09 8.76
CA THR A 39 9.32 -4.23 8.93
C THR A 39 8.96 -3.96 10.39
N VAL A 40 8.17 -2.91 10.62
CA VAL A 40 7.74 -2.47 11.96
C VAL A 40 6.38 -3.04 12.31
N ARG A 41 5.48 -3.19 11.32
CA ARG A 41 4.11 -3.67 11.53
C ARG A 41 3.63 -4.43 10.29
N ARG A 42 2.71 -5.37 10.51
CA ARG A 42 1.93 -6.03 9.46
C ARG A 42 0.45 -5.78 9.72
N GLY A 43 -0.34 -5.62 8.67
CA GLY A 43 -1.77 -5.34 8.77
C GLY A 43 -2.38 -5.17 7.38
N THR A 44 -3.57 -4.61 7.30
CA THR A 44 -4.17 -4.25 6.01
C THR A 44 -3.62 -2.93 5.46
N VAL A 45 -3.73 -2.70 4.15
CA VAL A 45 -3.32 -1.42 3.54
C VAL A 45 -4.04 -0.24 4.20
N ALA A 46 -5.34 -0.33 4.45
CA ALA A 46 -6.11 0.71 5.13
C ALA A 46 -5.58 1.03 6.53
N GLU A 47 -5.41 0.02 7.38
CA GLU A 47 -4.93 0.19 8.76
C GLU A 47 -3.53 0.83 8.79
N LEU A 48 -2.66 0.44 7.86
CA LEU A 48 -1.31 0.98 7.79
C LEU A 48 -1.30 2.42 7.26
N ILE A 49 -2.17 2.75 6.30
CA ILE A 49 -2.32 4.13 5.82
C ILE A 49 -2.82 5.04 6.93
N GLU A 50 -3.87 4.64 7.66
CA GLU A 50 -4.37 5.40 8.81
C GLU A 50 -3.28 5.60 9.86
N PHE A 51 -2.56 4.54 10.21
CA PHE A 51 -1.46 4.62 11.17
C PHE A 51 -0.39 5.63 10.73
N VAL A 52 0.00 5.63 9.44
CA VAL A 52 0.99 6.60 8.94
C VAL A 52 0.40 8.01 8.94
N MET A 53 -0.88 8.18 8.59
CA MET A 53 -1.52 9.50 8.58
C MET A 53 -1.71 10.10 9.97
N ASP A 54 -1.76 9.29 11.03
CA ASP A 54 -1.79 9.73 12.44
C ASP A 54 -0.43 10.23 12.95
N LEU A 55 0.67 9.82 12.30
CA LEU A 55 2.02 10.28 12.66
C LEU A 55 2.29 11.72 12.19
N PRO A 56 3.20 12.46 12.85
CA PRO A 56 3.62 13.79 12.40
C PRO A 56 4.29 13.73 11.02
N GLU A 57 4.07 14.76 10.20
CA GLU A 57 4.50 14.77 8.78
C GLU A 57 5.99 14.44 8.58
N ASP A 58 6.87 14.93 9.44
CA ASP A 58 8.30 14.64 9.43
C ASP A 58 8.62 13.14 9.63
N GLU A 59 7.81 12.44 10.44
CA GLU A 59 7.98 11.00 10.64
C GLU A 59 7.36 10.19 9.51
N GLN A 60 6.26 10.64 8.90
CA GLN A 60 5.60 9.92 7.81
C GLN A 60 6.57 9.60 6.65
N ALA A 61 7.50 10.51 6.34
CA ALA A 61 8.51 10.33 5.30
C ALA A 61 9.50 9.19 5.58
N ASN A 62 9.59 8.73 6.84
CA ASN A 62 10.41 7.60 7.24
C ASN A 62 9.70 6.25 7.07
N TYR A 63 8.44 6.24 6.65
CA TYR A 63 7.64 5.03 6.49
C TYR A 63 7.29 4.75 5.03
N ALA A 64 7.20 3.47 4.70
CA ALA A 64 6.67 2.98 3.45
C ALA A 64 5.84 1.73 3.70
N ILE A 65 4.76 1.55 2.94
CA ILE A 65 3.88 0.39 3.03
C ILE A 65 4.21 -0.52 1.85
N GLN A 66 4.58 -1.76 2.12
CA GLN A 66 4.77 -2.80 1.11
C GLN A 66 3.50 -3.65 1.06
N LYS A 67 2.72 -3.54 -0.01
CA LYS A 67 1.60 -4.45 -0.27
C LYS A 67 2.17 -5.80 -0.72
N SER A 68 1.63 -6.90 -0.18
CA SER A 68 2.15 -8.24 -0.42
C SER A 68 2.07 -8.59 -1.91
N GLY A 69 3.22 -8.83 -2.53
CA GLY A 69 3.31 -9.28 -3.92
C GLY A 69 2.96 -8.24 -4.99
N ASP A 70 2.81 -6.97 -4.61
CA ASP A 70 2.23 -5.95 -5.48
C ASP A 70 3.19 -4.75 -5.63
N ALA A 71 2.90 -3.64 -4.95
CA ALA A 71 3.66 -2.41 -5.01
C ALA A 71 4.06 -1.90 -3.62
N ARG A 72 5.13 -1.11 -3.61
CA ARG A 72 5.54 -0.33 -2.44
C ARG A 72 5.00 1.09 -2.55
N PHE A 73 4.36 1.55 -1.49
CA PHE A 73 3.82 2.88 -1.35
C PHE A 73 4.67 3.70 -0.40
N GLU A 74 5.26 4.77 -0.91
CA GLU A 74 5.94 5.78 -0.09
C GLU A 74 4.96 6.84 0.40
N VAL A 75 5.40 7.70 1.33
CA VAL A 75 4.57 8.74 1.97
C VAL A 75 3.71 9.56 0.99
N GLY A 76 4.24 9.92 -0.18
CA GLY A 76 3.49 10.66 -1.20
C GLY A 76 2.29 9.88 -1.73
N ALA A 77 2.48 8.59 -2.00
CA ALA A 77 1.42 7.69 -2.44
C ALA A 77 0.43 7.40 -1.29
N ILE A 78 0.92 7.19 -0.07
CA ILE A 78 0.11 7.00 1.14
C ILE A 78 -0.85 8.19 1.34
N ARG A 79 -0.34 9.42 1.28
CA ARG A 79 -1.16 10.64 1.39
C ARG A 79 -2.17 10.77 0.25
N ALA A 80 -1.78 10.41 -0.98
CA ALA A 80 -2.70 10.44 -2.11
C ALA A 80 -3.83 9.41 -1.93
N MET A 81 -3.51 8.21 -1.43
CA MET A 81 -4.48 7.15 -1.16
C MET A 81 -5.41 7.51 -0.01
N ALA A 82 -4.91 8.08 1.08
CA ALA A 82 -5.74 8.58 2.19
C ALA A 82 -6.74 9.67 1.76
N ARG A 83 -6.46 10.38 0.65
CA ARG A 83 -7.33 11.40 0.07
C ARG A 83 -8.32 10.84 -0.96
N ARG A 84 -8.23 9.56 -1.35
CA ARG A 84 -9.22 8.96 -2.26
C ARG A 84 -10.58 8.96 -1.59
N SER A 85 -11.61 9.30 -2.37
CA SER A 85 -13.01 9.22 -1.93
C SER A 85 -13.44 7.79 -1.58
N ASP A 86 -12.72 6.80 -2.11
CA ASP A 86 -12.94 5.37 -1.92
C ASP A 86 -12.19 4.78 -0.72
N PHE A 87 -11.40 5.60 0.00
CA PHE A 87 -10.67 5.14 1.18
C PHE A 87 -11.63 4.82 2.32
N PRO A 88 -11.56 3.63 2.93
CA PRO A 88 -12.37 3.30 4.10
C PRO A 88 -11.92 4.18 5.27
N LYS A 89 -12.73 5.19 5.59
CA LYS A 89 -12.56 5.97 6.81
C LYS A 89 -13.19 5.18 7.94
N ALA A 90 -12.38 4.79 8.93
CA ALA A 90 -12.88 4.20 10.18
C ALA A 90 -13.74 5.18 10.97
#